data_AF-A0A7C4VIV5-F1
#
_entry.id   AF-A0A7C4VIV5-F1
#
_cell.length_a   1.000
_cell.length_b   1.000
_cell.length_c   1.000
_cell.angle_alpha   90.00
_cell.angle_beta   90.00
_cell.angle_gamma   90.00
#
_symmetry.space_group_name_H-M   'P 1'
#
loop_
_entity.id
_entity.type
_entity.pdbx_description
1 polymer ?
#
loop_
_entity_poly.entity_id
_entity_poly.type
_entity_poly.pdbx_seq_one_letter_code
_entity_poly.pdbx_strand_id
1 'polypeptide(L)'
;MTNGKVEFVKEVRREGAAPNSEFKVNVSLLNADFVDLGLLFSGMEIFTSTPILIGALKYRFNKKVGENRLRNLYLAGLLKFELKSFKPITGDFPSNVSSCYDMINVAREKLLEKYDKYIDLERGVIS
;
A
#
# COMPACT_ATOMS: atom_id res chain seq x y z
N MET A 1 -13.66 -13.98 -1.82
CA MET A 1 -12.89 -15.10 -1.25
C MET A 1 -11.42 -14.73 -1.32
N THR A 2 -10.66 -14.89 -0.24
CA THR A 2 -9.19 -14.78 -0.29
C THR A 2 -8.64 -16.03 -0.96
N ASN A 3 -7.95 -15.87 -2.08
CA ASN A 3 -7.29 -16.97 -2.77
C ASN A 3 -5.85 -17.04 -2.26
N GLY A 4 -5.65 -17.70 -1.12
CA GLY A 4 -4.34 -17.77 -0.47
C GLY A 4 -4.00 -19.20 -0.07
N LYS A 5 -2.80 -19.63 -0.41
CA LYS A 5 -2.21 -20.88 0.11
C LYS A 5 -1.08 -20.51 1.06
N VAL A 6 -0.81 -21.38 2.02
CA VAL A 6 0.35 -21.27 2.89
C VAL A 6 1.36 -22.32 2.45
N GLU A 7 2.61 -21.90 2.29
CA GLU A 7 3.72 -22.77 1.91
C GLU A 7 4.89 -22.58 2.88
N PHE A 8 5.64 -23.66 3.09
CA PHE A 8 6.85 -23.60 3.91
C PHE A 8 8.00 -23.00 3.10
N VAL A 9 8.45 -21.82 3.50
CA VAL A 9 9.58 -21.10 2.91
C VAL A 9 10.87 -21.60 3.56
N LYS A 10 11.64 -22.41 2.83
CA LYS A 10 12.81 -23.13 3.35
C LYS A 10 13.92 -22.18 3.81
N GLU A 11 14.09 -21.06 3.10
CA GLU A 11 15.13 -20.06 3.29
C GLU A 11 15.03 -19.39 4.67
N VAL A 12 13.79 -19.15 5.13
CA VAL A 12 13.50 -18.54 6.45
C VAL A 12 12.97 -19.54 7.46
N ARG A 13 12.85 -20.81 7.07
CA ARG A 13 12.33 -21.94 7.86
C ARG A 13 10.99 -21.61 8.53
N ARG A 14 10.07 -21.01 7.79
CA ARG A 14 8.75 -20.57 8.26
C ARG A 14 7.68 -20.76 7.22
N GLU A 15 6.45 -20.90 7.67
CA GLU A 15 5.28 -20.80 6.81
C GLU A 15 5.07 -19.35 6.36
N GLY A 16 4.76 -19.18 5.09
CA GLY A 16 4.44 -17.90 4.47
C GLY A 16 3.30 -18.04 3.48
N ALA A 17 2.74 -16.91 3.05
CA ALA A 17 1.81 -16.91 1.94
C ALA A 17 2.52 -17.39 0.67
N ALA A 18 1.90 -18.32 -0.05
CA ALA A 18 2.36 -18.76 -1.35
C ALA A 18 2.42 -17.56 -2.32
N PRO A 19 3.35 -17.55 -3.29
CA PRO A 19 3.37 -16.54 -4.34
C PRO A 19 2.00 -16.36 -5.00
N ASN A 20 1.67 -15.12 -5.37
CA ASN A 20 0.38 -14.74 -5.97
C ASN A 20 -0.86 -14.95 -5.08
N SER A 21 -0.68 -15.19 -3.77
CA SER A 21 -1.82 -15.18 -2.85
C SER A 21 -2.49 -13.81 -2.83
N GLU A 22 -3.82 -13.79 -2.87
CA GLU A 22 -4.63 -12.58 -2.89
C GLU A 22 -5.26 -12.31 -1.52
N PHE A 23 -5.06 -11.07 -1.04
CA PHE A 23 -5.61 -10.60 0.22
C PHE A 23 -6.57 -9.45 -0.04
N LYS A 24 -7.74 -9.48 0.62
CA LYS A 24 -8.64 -8.33 0.64
C LYS A 24 -8.30 -7.47 1.84
N VAL A 25 -7.90 -6.23 1.58
CA VAL A 25 -7.68 -5.20 2.60
C VAL A 25 -8.78 -4.15 2.46
N ASN A 26 -9.44 -3.80 3.56
CA ASN A 26 -10.36 -2.67 3.61
C ASN A 26 -9.69 -1.58 4.46
N VAL A 27 -9.61 -0.37 3.92
CA VAL A 27 -9.12 0.81 4.64
C VAL A 27 -10.29 1.77 4.83
N SER A 28 -10.48 2.22 6.06
CA SER A 28 -11.47 3.24 6.40
C SER A 28 -10.75 4.49 6.84
N LEU A 29 -11.06 5.61 6.19
CA LEU A 29 -10.49 6.92 6.48
C LEU A 29 -11.61 7.81 7.03
N LEU A 30 -11.30 8.59 8.06
CA LEU A 30 -12.20 9.55 8.67
C LEU A 30 -11.61 10.95 8.50
N ASN A 31 -12.44 11.91 8.08
CA ASN A 31 -12.01 13.30 7.82
C ASN A 31 -10.82 13.42 6.87
N ALA A 32 -10.72 12.53 5.88
CA ALA A 32 -9.67 12.55 4.87
C ALA A 32 -10.14 13.28 3.62
N ASP A 33 -9.25 14.07 3.02
CA ASP A 33 -9.46 14.69 1.73
C ASP A 33 -8.75 13.92 0.59
N PHE A 34 -8.81 14.45 -0.63
CA PHE A 34 -8.15 13.83 -1.79
C PHE A 34 -6.62 13.87 -1.73
N VAL A 35 -6.03 14.81 -0.98
CA VAL A 35 -4.59 14.86 -0.76
C VAL A 35 -4.17 13.72 0.16
N ASP A 36 -4.89 13.50 1.26
CA ASP A 36 -4.65 12.39 2.18
C ASP A 36 -4.79 11.04 1.47
N LEU A 37 -5.82 10.93 0.61
CA LEU A 37 -6.01 9.76 -0.22
C LEU A 37 -4.85 9.57 -1.22
N GLY A 38 -4.37 10.65 -1.82
CA GLY A 38 -3.20 10.64 -2.69
C GLY A 38 -1.93 10.17 -1.98
N LEU A 39 -1.68 10.64 -0.75
CA LEU A 39 -0.57 10.19 0.08
C LEU A 39 -0.68 8.70 0.40
N LEU A 40 -1.89 8.22 0.73
CA LEU A 40 -2.14 6.79 0.95
C LEU A 40 -1.86 5.97 -0.32
N PHE A 41 -2.35 6.42 -1.47
CA PHE A 41 -2.14 5.74 -2.75
C PHE A 41 -0.67 5.73 -3.18
N SER A 42 0.06 6.80 -2.90
CA SER A 42 1.52 6.87 -3.08
C SER A 42 2.23 5.86 -2.18
N GLY A 43 1.94 5.83 -0.88
CA GLY A 43 2.55 4.87 0.05
C GLY A 43 2.17 3.41 -0.20
N MET A 44 1.06 3.17 -0.92
CA MET A 44 0.64 1.85 -1.40
C MET A 44 1.11 1.53 -2.83
N GLU A 45 1.91 2.41 -3.44
CA GLU A 45 2.41 2.27 -4.81
C GLU A 45 1.30 2.02 -5.86
N ILE A 46 0.09 2.53 -5.61
CA ILE A 46 -1.06 2.38 -6.53
C ILE A 46 -0.81 3.16 -7.83
N PHE A 47 -0.12 4.30 -7.73
CA PHE A 47 0.21 5.17 -8.84
C PHE A 47 1.21 4.56 -9.84
N THR A 48 2.24 3.90 -9.33
CA THR A 48 3.32 3.31 -10.14
C THR A 48 3.07 1.83 -10.44
N SER A 49 2.16 1.18 -9.69
CA SER A 49 1.97 -0.27 -9.70
C SER A 49 3.23 -1.06 -9.30
N THR A 50 4.21 -0.41 -8.67
CA THR A 50 5.45 -1.04 -8.21
C THR A 50 5.18 -1.93 -7.01
N PRO A 51 5.69 -3.18 -6.97
CA PRO A 51 5.52 -4.02 -5.80
C PRO A 51 6.28 -3.47 -4.57
N ILE A 52 5.60 -3.40 -3.43
CA ILE A 52 6.17 -2.96 -2.16
C ILE A 52 6.87 -4.14 -1.47
N LEU A 53 8.12 -3.94 -1.07
CA LEU A 53 8.84 -4.87 -0.22
C LEU A 53 8.32 -4.82 1.22
N ILE A 54 7.90 -5.97 1.76
CA ILE A 54 7.53 -6.07 3.17
C ILE A 54 8.66 -6.72 3.98
N GLY A 55 8.83 -6.30 5.23
CA GLY A 55 9.65 -7.04 6.22
C GLY A 55 11.07 -6.50 6.47
N ALA A 56 11.81 -6.06 5.45
CA ALA A 56 13.23 -5.70 5.61
C ALA A 56 13.46 -4.55 6.62
N LEU A 57 12.70 -3.46 6.49
CA LEU A 57 12.83 -2.27 7.34
C LEU A 57 11.75 -2.19 8.42
N LYS A 58 10.57 -2.77 8.16
CA LYS A 58 9.39 -2.71 9.04
C LYS A 58 9.67 -3.24 10.45
N TYR A 59 10.54 -4.23 10.57
CA TYR A 59 10.86 -4.86 11.87
C TYR A 59 12.20 -4.43 12.47
N ARG A 60 12.94 -3.53 11.81
CA ARG A 60 14.26 -3.07 12.27
C ARG A 60 14.23 -2.54 13.71
N PHE A 61 13.17 -1.82 14.08
CA PHE A 61 13.03 -1.18 15.41
C PHE A 61 12.04 -1.89 16.36
N ASN A 62 11.42 -2.99 15.92
CA ASN A 62 10.44 -3.69 16.76
C ASN A 62 11.16 -4.60 17.78
N LYS A 63 11.06 -4.27 19.08
CA LYS A 63 11.66 -5.05 20.18
C LYS A 63 10.95 -6.39 20.42
N LYS A 64 9.68 -6.53 20.05
CA LYS A 64 8.87 -7.76 20.26
C LYS A 64 9.20 -8.87 19.27
N VAL A 65 9.85 -8.54 18.16
CA VAL A 65 10.12 -9.49 17.06
C VAL A 65 11.30 -10.42 17.39
N GLY A 66 11.99 -10.20 18.53
CA GLY A 66 13.22 -10.90 18.89
C GLY A 66 14.37 -10.42 17.99
N GLU A 67 15.57 -10.30 18.56
CA GLU A 67 16.67 -9.58 17.91
C GLU A 67 17.10 -10.19 16.56
N ASN A 68 16.82 -11.49 16.33
CA ASN A 68 17.34 -12.25 15.18
C ASN A 68 16.26 -12.92 14.31
N ARG A 69 14.96 -12.82 14.66
CA ARG A 69 13.95 -13.70 14.04
C ARG A 69 13.41 -13.22 12.69
N LEU A 70 13.25 -11.91 12.53
CA LEU A 70 12.81 -11.26 11.28
C LEU A 70 13.50 -9.90 11.05
N ARG A 71 14.33 -9.44 12.00
CA ARG A 71 15.08 -8.20 11.90
C ARG A 71 16.17 -8.39 10.82
N ASN A 72 16.22 -7.47 9.85
CA ASN A 72 17.16 -7.50 8.71
C ASN A 72 16.97 -8.69 7.73
N LEU A 73 15.86 -9.41 7.79
CA LEU A 73 15.50 -10.34 6.71
C LEU A 73 14.90 -9.54 5.56
N TYR A 74 15.60 -9.48 4.44
CA TYR A 74 15.09 -8.94 3.17
C TYR A 74 13.90 -9.76 2.62
N LEU A 75 13.68 -10.95 3.17
CA LEU A 75 12.74 -11.95 2.68
C LEU A 75 11.38 -11.84 3.38
N ALA A 76 10.69 -10.71 3.22
CA ALA A 76 9.24 -10.80 3.19
C ALA A 76 8.74 -10.28 1.85
N GLY A 77 7.75 -10.99 1.31
CA GLY A 77 7.40 -10.93 -0.10
C GLY A 77 7.05 -9.54 -0.61
N LEU A 78 6.97 -9.46 -1.93
CA LEU A 78 6.48 -8.28 -2.62
C LEU A 78 4.94 -8.27 -2.57
N LEU A 79 4.36 -7.13 -2.20
CA LEU A 79 2.91 -6.90 -2.34
C LEU A 79 2.65 -5.90 -3.44
N LYS A 80 1.67 -6.22 -4.29
CA LYS A 80 1.08 -5.25 -5.22
C LYS A 80 -0.31 -4.90 -4.71
N PHE A 81 -0.60 -3.61 -4.58
CA PHE A 81 -1.93 -3.13 -4.20
C PHE A 81 -2.72 -2.70 -5.42
N GLU A 82 -4.03 -2.93 -5.36
CA GLU A 82 -4.98 -2.49 -6.38
C GLU A 82 -6.26 -2.04 -5.70
N LEU A 83 -6.76 -0.85 -6.06
CA LEU A 83 -8.04 -0.35 -5.58
C LEU A 83 -9.19 -1.04 -6.32
N LYS A 84 -9.83 -2.02 -5.69
CA LYS A 84 -10.95 -2.76 -6.28
C LYS A 84 -12.30 -2.05 -6.15
N SER A 85 -12.51 -1.30 -5.08
CA SER A 85 -13.77 -0.61 -4.82
C SER A 85 -13.55 0.48 -3.80
N PHE A 86 -14.36 1.53 -3.86
CA PHE A 86 -14.47 2.53 -2.81
C PHE A 86 -15.94 2.75 -2.45
N LYS A 87 -16.19 3.20 -1.22
CA LYS A 87 -17.52 3.57 -0.76
C LYS A 87 -17.40 4.85 0.07
N PRO A 88 -17.79 6.01 -0.46
CA PRO A 88 -17.86 7.24 0.31
C PRO A 88 -18.86 7.07 1.46
N ILE A 89 -18.48 7.45 2.67
CA ILE A 89 -19.36 7.33 3.84
C ILE A 89 -20.21 8.60 3.95
N THR A 90 -19.62 9.78 3.76
CA THR A 90 -20.27 11.10 3.81
C THR A 90 -19.44 12.14 3.05
N GLY A 91 -20.07 13.10 2.37
CA GLY A 91 -19.42 14.26 1.77
C GLY A 91 -19.75 14.49 0.29
N ASP A 92 -19.57 15.74 -0.17
CA ASP A 92 -19.63 16.12 -1.59
C ASP A 92 -18.48 15.44 -2.33
N PHE A 93 -18.78 14.28 -2.92
CA PHE A 93 -17.87 13.63 -3.84
C PHE A 93 -17.91 14.39 -5.17
N PRO A 94 -16.76 14.74 -5.76
CA PRO A 94 -16.72 15.35 -7.07
C PRO A 94 -17.52 14.50 -8.07
N SER A 95 -18.41 15.13 -8.82
CA SER A 95 -19.32 14.44 -9.75
C SER A 95 -18.57 13.67 -10.86
N ASN A 96 -17.31 14.00 -11.09
CA ASN A 96 -16.42 13.33 -12.03
C ASN A 96 -15.77 12.05 -11.47
N VAL A 97 -16.02 11.67 -10.22
CA VAL A 97 -15.48 10.42 -9.64
C VAL A 97 -16.55 9.33 -9.65
N SER A 98 -16.55 8.54 -10.73
CA SER A 98 -17.51 7.45 -10.94
C SER A 98 -16.88 6.06 -10.82
N SER A 99 -15.56 5.98 -10.91
CA SER A 99 -14.79 4.74 -10.95
C SER A 99 -13.55 4.79 -10.04
N CYS A 100 -12.96 3.62 -9.75
CA CYS A 100 -11.68 3.54 -9.04
C CYS A 100 -10.57 4.28 -9.81
N TYR A 101 -10.64 4.28 -11.13
CA TYR A 101 -9.68 4.98 -11.99
C TYR A 101 -9.79 6.50 -11.80
N ASP A 102 -11.01 7.05 -11.84
CA ASP A 102 -11.25 8.48 -11.62
C ASP A 102 -10.76 8.90 -10.23
N MET A 103 -11.05 8.07 -9.21
CA MET A 103 -10.60 8.31 -7.85
C MET A 103 -9.07 8.43 -7.76
N ILE A 104 -8.35 7.47 -8.36
CA ILE A 104 -6.89 7.45 -8.35
C ILE A 104 -6.34 8.70 -9.04
N ASN A 105 -6.91 9.08 -10.18
CA ASN A 105 -6.47 10.26 -10.93
C ASN A 105 -6.71 11.56 -10.16
N VAL A 106 -7.91 11.78 -9.63
CA VAL A 106 -8.22 12.99 -8.85
C VAL A 106 -7.33 13.08 -7.61
N ALA A 107 -7.11 11.97 -6.90
CA ALA A 107 -6.20 11.93 -5.76
C ALA A 107 -4.75 12.26 -6.16
N ARG A 108 -4.27 11.73 -7.29
CA ARG A 108 -2.93 12.04 -7.83
C ARG A 108 -2.79 13.51 -8.18
N GLU A 109 -3.75 14.07 -8.91
CA GLU A 109 -3.76 15.48 -9.31
C GLU A 109 -3.73 16.40 -8.09
N LYS A 110 -4.61 16.14 -7.10
CA LYS A 110 -4.68 16.94 -5.87
C LYS A 110 -3.42 16.85 -5.02
N LEU A 111 -2.80 15.67 -4.98
CA LEU A 111 -1.53 15.48 -4.30
C LEU A 111 -0.42 16.32 -4.95
N LEU A 112 -0.28 16.24 -6.27
CA LEU A 112 0.76 16.96 -7.01
C LEU A 112 0.51 18.47 -6.98
N GLU A 113 -0.74 18.94 -7.11
CA GLU A 113 -1.09 20.35 -6.98
C GLU A 113 -0.55 20.96 -5.67
N LYS A 114 -0.55 20.19 -4.57
CA LYS A 114 -0.09 20.64 -3.25
C LYS A 114 1.39 20.35 -2.97
N TYR A 115 1.93 19.22 -3.44
CA TYR A 115 3.22 18.70 -3.01
C TYR A 115 4.17 18.25 -4.15
N ASP A 116 3.93 18.63 -5.40
CA ASP A 116 4.78 18.25 -6.57
C ASP A 116 6.29 18.46 -6.32
N LYS A 117 6.67 19.56 -5.65
CA LYS A 117 8.08 19.85 -5.34
C LYS A 117 8.72 18.94 -4.28
N TYR A 118 7.91 18.22 -3.54
CA TYR A 118 8.34 17.39 -2.41
C TYR A 118 8.17 15.90 -2.69
N ILE A 119 7.38 15.52 -3.69
CA ILE A 119 7.04 14.13 -3.97
C ILE A 119 7.62 13.70 -5.31
N ASP A 120 8.53 12.74 -5.27
CA ASP A 120 8.94 11.98 -6.44
C ASP A 120 8.17 10.65 -6.45
N LEU A 121 7.07 10.63 -7.21
CA LEU A 121 6.19 9.46 -7.29
C LEU A 121 6.88 8.23 -7.89
N GLU A 122 7.79 8.41 -8.85
CA GLU A 122 8.49 7.31 -9.51
C GLU A 122 9.53 6.67 -8.59
N ARG A 123 10.14 7.47 -7.71
CA ARG A 123 11.08 6.96 -6.71
C ARG A 123 10.42 6.55 -5.40
N GLY A 124 9.13 6.84 -5.21
CA GLY A 124 8.40 6.59 -3.97
C GLY A 124 8.95 7.40 -2.79
N VAL A 125 9.46 8.62 -3.04
CA VAL A 125 10.09 9.48 -2.03
C VAL A 125 9.27 10.74 -1.79
N ILE A 126 9.07 11.07 -0.51
CA ILE A 126 8.55 12.37 -0.06
C ILE A 126 9.69 13.07 0.71
N SER A 127 10.01 14.30 0.30
CA SER A 127 11.19 15.08 0.71
C SER A 127 10.82 16.25 1.61
#